data_AF-A0A968JMA5-F1
#
_entry.id   AF-A0A968JMA5-F1
#
_cell.length_a   1.000
_cell.length_b   1.000
_cell.length_c   1.000
_cell.angle_alpha   90.00
_cell.angle_beta   90.00
_cell.angle_gamma   90.00
#
_symmetry.space_group_name_H-M   'P 1'
#
loop_
_entity.id
_entity.type
_entity.pdbx_description
1 polymer ?
#
loop_
_entity_poly.entity_id
_entity_poly.type
_entity_poly.pdbx_seq_one_letter_code
_entity_poly.pdbx_strand_id
1 'polypeptide(L)'
;MAHRLSYLKFIRKTHFVASLIVLIMMLMYAFSGFVMTRFSWFPKAKVDFDTSFYALNYKPDTTNLEKLSKQIKIQFDVSGRKEFRRNNDGSISFQFSRPGYYCSVLMQNELDSVRIVRRKNASFMRLINVYIAYTDFQEA
;
A
#
# COMPACT_ATOMS: atom_id res chain seq x y z
N MET A 1 53.57 30.59 -22.74
CA MET A 1 53.37 29.12 -22.76
C MET A 1 52.74 28.56 -21.47
N ALA A 2 53.02 29.10 -20.28
CA ALA A 2 52.48 28.62 -19.00
C ALA A 2 50.92 28.58 -18.92
N HIS A 3 50.23 29.57 -19.48
CA HIS A 3 48.75 29.60 -19.52
C HIS A 3 48.10 28.47 -20.33
N ARG A 4 48.78 27.94 -21.36
CA ARG A 4 48.26 26.81 -22.16
C ARG A 4 48.35 25.50 -21.37
N LEU A 5 49.42 25.33 -20.60
CA LEU A 5 49.64 24.16 -19.74
C LEU A 5 48.66 24.12 -18.55
N SER A 6 48.32 25.27 -17.96
CA SER A 6 47.31 25.32 -16.89
C SER A 6 45.89 25.03 -17.40
N TYR A 7 45.54 25.54 -18.58
CA TYR A 7 44.25 25.27 -19.22
C TYR A 7 44.04 23.78 -19.56
N LEU A 8 45.05 23.12 -20.13
CA LEU A 8 44.98 21.68 -20.43
C LEU A 8 44.86 20.83 -19.15
N LYS A 9 45.54 21.22 -18.06
CA LYS A 9 45.38 20.57 -16.76
C LYS A 9 43.97 20.73 -16.19
N PHE A 10 43.35 21.90 -16.39
CA PHE A 10 41.98 22.15 -15.97
C PHE A 10 40.98 21.25 -16.72
N ILE A 11 41.08 21.21 -18.06
CA ILE A 11 40.24 20.33 -18.89
C ILE A 11 40.37 18.85 -18.46
N ARG A 12 41.59 18.40 -18.18
CA ARG A 12 41.82 17.02 -17.74
C ARG A 12 41.14 16.73 -16.40
N LYS A 13 41.18 17.68 -15.46
CA LYS A 13 40.49 17.55 -14.17
C LYS A 13 38.98 17.53 -14.32
N THR A 14 38.42 18.42 -15.13
CA THR A 14 36.96 18.46 -15.35
C THR A 14 36.48 17.20 -16.06
N HIS A 15 37.21 16.71 -17.07
CA HIS A 15 36.88 15.44 -17.73
C HIS A 15 36.93 14.27 -16.75
N PHE A 16 37.97 14.19 -15.90
CA PHE A 16 38.06 13.12 -14.90
C PHE A 16 36.88 13.14 -13.93
N VAL A 17 36.51 14.32 -13.41
CA VAL A 17 35.37 14.47 -12.50
C VAL A 17 34.05 14.14 -13.19
N ALA A 18 33.85 14.60 -14.43
CA ALA A 18 32.65 14.30 -15.20
C ALA A 18 32.51 12.78 -15.46
N SER A 19 33.59 12.11 -15.86
CA SER A 19 33.60 10.66 -16.04
C SER A 19 33.31 9.90 -14.74
N LEU A 20 33.82 10.38 -13.60
CA LEU A 20 33.52 9.79 -12.29
C LEU A 20 32.04 9.93 -11.92
N ILE A 21 31.44 11.11 -12.16
CA ILE A 21 30.01 11.33 -11.90
C ILE A 21 29.15 10.41 -12.77
N VAL A 22 29.48 10.29 -14.06
CA VAL A 22 28.76 9.39 -14.98
C VAL A 22 28.86 7.94 -14.51
N LEU A 23 30.04 7.49 -14.08
CA LEU A 23 30.23 6.15 -13.53
C LEU A 23 29.35 5.91 -12.30
N ILE A 24 29.33 6.86 -11.35
CA ILE A 24 28.48 6.76 -10.15
C ILE A 24 27.01 6.66 -10.52
N MET A 25 26.54 7.50 -11.44
CA MET A 25 25.15 7.47 -11.92
C MET A 25 24.81 6.13 -12.59
N MET A 26 25.73 5.59 -13.38
CA MET A 26 25.56 4.30 -14.04
C MET A 26 25.51 3.14 -13.03
N LEU A 27 26.33 3.18 -11.98
CA LEU A 27 26.29 2.21 -10.89
C LEU A 27 24.98 2.31 -10.09
N MET A 28 24.53 3.52 -9.77
CA MET A 28 23.24 3.74 -9.10
C MET A 28 22.07 3.23 -9.94
N TYR A 29 22.11 3.48 -11.25
CA TYR A 29 21.10 3.00 -12.19
C TYR A 29 21.08 1.47 -12.23
N ALA A 30 22.23 0.82 -12.39
CA ALA A 30 22.33 -0.64 -12.37
C ALA A 30 21.86 -1.23 -11.03
N PHE A 31 22.25 -0.62 -9.91
CA PHE A 31 21.85 -1.06 -8.57
C PHE A 31 20.35 -0.91 -8.35
N SER A 32 19.73 0.20 -8.76
CA SER A 32 18.29 0.39 -8.64
C SER A 32 17.50 -0.61 -9.51
N GLY A 33 17.94 -0.85 -10.75
CA GLY A 33 17.37 -1.91 -11.60
C GLY A 33 17.52 -3.30 -11.00
N PHE A 34 18.66 -3.59 -10.38
CA PHE A 34 18.89 -4.84 -9.66
C PHE A 34 17.95 -5.01 -8.48
N VAL A 35 17.80 -3.98 -7.65
CA VAL A 35 16.87 -3.98 -6.49
C VAL A 35 15.42 -4.20 -6.95
N MET A 36 15.01 -3.56 -8.04
CA MET A 36 13.65 -3.72 -8.58
C MET A 36 13.39 -5.13 -9.12
N THR A 37 14.35 -5.72 -9.84
CA THR A 37 14.20 -7.07 -10.40
C THR A 37 14.28 -8.18 -9.35
N ARG A 38 15.03 -7.96 -8.27
CA ARG A 38 15.19 -8.91 -7.15
C ARG A 38 14.39 -8.50 -5.91
N PHE A 39 13.23 -7.87 -6.08
CA PHE A 39 12.38 -7.42 -4.96
C PHE A 39 12.04 -8.55 -3.97
N SER A 40 11.98 -9.81 -4.43
CA SER A 40 11.73 -10.99 -3.57
C SER A 40 12.88 -11.35 -2.62
N TRP A 41 14.10 -10.88 -2.87
CA TRP A 41 15.24 -11.08 -1.97
C TRP A 41 15.17 -10.21 -0.71
N PHE A 42 14.37 -9.14 -0.74
CA PHE A 42 14.17 -8.30 0.42
C PHE A 42 13.03 -8.89 1.28
N PRO A 43 13.23 -9.01 2.61
CA PRO A 43 12.17 -9.48 3.48
C PRO A 43 10.98 -8.54 3.37
N LYS A 44 9.84 -9.08 2.90
CA LYS A 44 8.59 -8.33 2.93
C LYS A 44 8.29 -8.01 4.39
N ALA A 45 7.96 -6.75 4.68
CA ALA A 45 7.42 -6.39 5.99
C ALA A 45 6.25 -7.33 6.27
N LYS A 46 6.35 -8.12 7.36
CA LYS A 46 5.26 -8.99 7.78
C LYS A 46 4.05 -8.09 8.03
N VAL A 47 3.01 -8.31 7.24
CA VAL A 47 1.74 -7.65 7.47
C VAL A 47 0.96 -8.59 8.36
N ASP A 48 0.73 -8.18 9.59
CA ASP A 48 -0.16 -8.90 10.48
C ASP A 48 -1.60 -8.65 10.02
N PHE A 49 -2.24 -9.72 9.60
CA PHE A 49 -3.68 -9.73 9.30
C PHE A 49 -4.40 -10.27 10.53
N ASP A 50 -5.29 -9.47 11.07
CA ASP A 50 -6.21 -9.90 12.12
C ASP A 50 -7.60 -9.99 11.48
N THR A 51 -8.03 -11.23 11.22
CA THR A 51 -9.36 -11.51 10.65
C THR A 51 -10.26 -11.98 11.76
N SER A 52 -11.30 -11.20 12.04
CA SER A 52 -12.31 -11.52 13.04
C SER A 52 -13.68 -11.57 12.38
N PHE A 53 -14.47 -12.57 12.78
CA PHE A 53 -15.86 -12.73 12.36
C PHE A 53 -16.77 -12.32 13.51
N TYR A 54 -17.73 -11.46 13.22
CA TYR A 54 -18.71 -11.02 14.19
C TYR A 54 -20.11 -11.30 13.65
N ALA A 55 -20.90 -12.05 14.41
CA ALA A 55 -22.33 -12.10 14.17
C ALA A 55 -22.93 -10.73 14.51
N LEU A 56 -23.74 -10.20 13.61
CA LEU A 56 -24.54 -9.01 13.88
C LEU A 56 -25.74 -9.42 14.72
N ASN A 57 -25.91 -8.75 15.87
CA ASN A 57 -27.10 -8.91 16.70
C ASN A 57 -28.31 -8.12 16.16
N TYR A 58 -28.22 -7.53 14.98
CA TYR A 58 -29.24 -6.69 14.37
C TYR A 58 -29.21 -6.79 12.85
N LYS A 59 -30.37 -6.66 12.21
CA LYS A 59 -30.45 -6.58 10.74
C LYS A 59 -29.94 -5.20 10.29
N PRO A 60 -28.85 -5.12 9.52
CA PRO A 60 -28.27 -3.84 9.12
C PRO A 60 -29.20 -3.10 8.16
N ASP A 61 -29.47 -1.82 8.42
CA ASP A 61 -30.20 -0.97 7.48
C ASP A 61 -29.28 -0.58 6.31
N THR A 62 -29.39 -1.32 5.21
CA THR A 62 -28.60 -1.11 3.99
C THR A 62 -29.07 0.10 3.16
N THR A 63 -30.17 0.76 3.56
CA THR A 63 -30.74 1.93 2.88
C THR A 63 -29.94 3.19 3.20
N ASN A 64 -29.39 3.29 4.41
CA ASN A 64 -28.57 4.42 4.86
C ASN A 64 -27.15 3.98 5.23
N LEU A 65 -26.32 3.80 4.20
CA LEU A 65 -24.93 3.36 4.31
C LEU A 65 -24.07 4.28 5.20
N GLU A 66 -24.40 5.58 5.26
CA GLU A 66 -23.65 6.50 6.11
C GLU A 66 -23.87 6.24 7.60
N LYS A 67 -25.12 6.03 8.03
CA LYS A 67 -25.44 5.68 9.43
C LYS A 67 -24.84 4.32 9.79
N LEU A 68 -24.93 3.36 8.88
CA LEU A 68 -24.35 2.02 9.06
C LEU A 68 -22.83 2.09 9.24
N SER A 69 -22.14 2.89 8.42
CA SER A 69 -20.69 3.08 8.55
C SER A 69 -20.30 3.69 9.91
N LYS A 70 -21.10 4.62 10.46
CA LYS A 70 -20.86 5.21 11.79
C LYS A 70 -21.06 4.19 12.91
N GLN A 71 -22.07 3.33 12.80
CA GLN A 71 -22.31 2.26 13.78
C GLN A 71 -21.16 1.25 13.79
N ILE A 72 -20.72 0.79 12.61
CA ILE A 72 -19.56 -0.10 12.46
C ILE A 72 -18.31 0.55 13.04
N LYS A 73 -18.12 1.85 12.79
CA LYS A 73 -17.00 2.63 13.32
C LYS A 73 -16.95 2.60 14.85
N ILE A 74 -18.10 2.80 15.51
CA ILE A 74 -18.20 2.82 16.98
C ILE A 74 -18.08 1.41 17.55
N GLN A 75 -18.80 0.43 16.98
CA GLN A 75 -18.86 -0.94 17.49
C GLN A 75 -17.51 -1.65 17.41
N PHE A 76 -16.74 -1.41 16.36
CA PHE A 76 -15.48 -2.10 16.11
C PHE A 76 -14.25 -1.19 16.26
N ASP A 77 -14.43 0.00 16.86
CA ASP A 77 -13.39 1.01 17.10
C ASP A 77 -12.48 1.25 15.88
N VAL A 78 -13.10 1.40 14.71
CA VAL A 78 -12.39 1.59 13.45
C VAL A 78 -12.19 3.09 13.19
N SER A 79 -11.04 3.51 12.67
CA SER A 79 -10.77 4.92 12.36
C SER A 79 -10.09 5.09 11.01
N GLY A 80 -10.35 6.22 10.34
CA GLY A 80 -9.81 6.55 9.03
C GLY A 80 -10.80 7.23 8.10
N ARG A 81 -10.35 7.53 6.88
CA ARG A 81 -11.22 7.96 5.77
C ARG A 81 -12.08 6.77 5.35
N LYS A 82 -13.38 7.02 5.20
CA LYS A 82 -14.37 6.02 4.81
C LYS A 82 -14.50 5.97 3.29
N GLU A 83 -14.50 4.76 2.75
CA GLU A 83 -14.93 4.45 1.39
C GLU A 83 -15.87 3.25 1.46
N PHE A 84 -16.91 3.24 0.63
CA PHE A 84 -17.81 2.10 0.55
C PHE A 84 -17.99 1.69 -0.91
N ARG A 85 -18.10 0.39 -1.14
CA ARG A 85 -18.35 -0.17 -2.45
C ARG A 85 -19.37 -1.29 -2.31
N ARG A 86 -20.40 -1.25 -3.17
CA ARG A 86 -21.31 -2.36 -3.37
C ARG A 86 -20.66 -3.29 -4.39
N ASN A 87 -20.51 -4.55 -4.01
CA ASN A 87 -19.95 -5.59 -4.87
C ASN A 87 -21.05 -6.19 -5.73
N ASN A 88 -20.66 -6.88 -6.81
CA ASN A 88 -21.58 -7.48 -7.76
C ASN A 88 -22.39 -8.65 -7.16
N ASP A 89 -21.86 -9.28 -6.10
CA ASP A 89 -22.52 -10.31 -5.28
C ASP A 89 -23.56 -9.74 -4.29
N GLY A 90 -23.81 -8.43 -4.34
CA GLY A 90 -24.71 -7.75 -3.42
C GLY A 90 -24.11 -7.49 -2.03
N SER A 91 -22.87 -7.92 -1.76
CA SER A 91 -22.18 -7.60 -0.52
C SER A 91 -21.79 -6.12 -0.45
N ILE A 92 -21.73 -5.59 0.77
CA ILE A 92 -21.30 -4.21 1.03
C ILE A 92 -19.94 -4.27 1.70
N SER A 93 -18.96 -3.61 1.07
CA SER A 93 -17.63 -3.43 1.65
C SER A 93 -17.47 -2.00 2.15
N PHE A 94 -17.03 -1.86 3.40
CA PHE A 94 -16.58 -0.60 3.99
C PHE A 94 -15.08 -0.66 4.19
N GLN A 95 -14.38 0.34 3.67
CA GLN A 95 -12.94 0.48 3.81
C GLN A 95 -12.65 1.71 4.66
N PHE A 96 -11.81 1.51 5.68
CA PHE A 96 -11.33 2.56 6.56
C PHE A 96 -9.81 2.63 6.44
N SER A 97 -9.31 3.74 5.90
CA SER A 97 -7.88 3.94 5.66
C SER A 97 -7.33 5.10 6.49
N ARG A 98 -6.21 4.87 7.16
CA ARG A 98 -5.35 5.90 7.77
C ARG A 98 -3.88 5.51 7.58
N PRO A 99 -2.93 6.44 7.64
CA PRO A 99 -1.51 6.09 7.48
C PRO A 99 -1.10 4.93 8.42
N GLY A 100 -0.54 3.87 7.86
CA GLY A 100 -0.09 2.67 8.59
C GLY A 100 -1.19 1.68 9.02
N TYR A 101 -2.47 1.95 8.74
CA TYR A 101 -3.57 1.10 9.18
C TYR A 101 -4.69 1.04 8.13
N TYR A 102 -5.09 -0.19 7.79
CA TYR A 102 -6.16 -0.45 6.84
C TYR A 102 -7.14 -1.43 7.45
N CYS A 103 -8.43 -1.11 7.44
CA CYS A 103 -9.48 -2.00 7.90
C CYS A 103 -10.53 -2.15 6.80
N SER A 104 -10.83 -3.40 6.45
CA SER A 104 -11.90 -3.73 5.51
C SER A 104 -12.98 -4.50 6.27
N VAL A 105 -14.20 -4.00 6.19
CA VAL A 105 -15.38 -4.62 6.76
C VAL A 105 -16.26 -5.08 5.60
N LEU A 106 -16.45 -6.38 5.48
CA LEU A 106 -17.31 -6.97 4.47
C LEU A 106 -18.59 -7.48 5.15
N MET A 107 -19.72 -7.04 4.62
CA MET A 107 -21.05 -7.41 5.09
C MET A 107 -21.77 -8.13 3.96
N GLN A 108 -22.17 -9.36 4.20
CA GLN A 108 -22.90 -10.16 3.22
C GLN A 108 -24.40 -9.93 3.42
N ASN A 109 -25.14 -9.72 2.33
CA ASN A 109 -26.53 -9.26 2.39
C ASN A 109 -27.51 -10.35 2.89
N GLU A 110 -27.09 -11.62 2.79
CA GLU A 110 -27.90 -12.80 3.14
C GLU A 110 -27.58 -13.37 4.53
N LEU A 111 -26.42 -13.01 5.09
CA LEU A 111 -25.95 -13.55 6.36
C LEU A 111 -25.90 -12.41 7.38
N ASP A 112 -26.44 -12.64 8.57
CA ASP A 112 -26.34 -11.75 9.73
C ASP A 112 -24.90 -11.73 10.29
N SER A 113 -23.88 -11.75 9.43
CA SER A 113 -22.48 -11.81 9.81
C SER A 113 -21.68 -10.73 9.10
N VAL A 114 -20.77 -10.14 9.87
CA VAL A 114 -19.82 -9.15 9.40
C VAL A 114 -18.43 -9.71 9.55
N ARG A 115 -17.70 -9.75 8.44
CA ARG A 115 -16.30 -10.15 8.41
C ARG A 115 -15.44 -8.90 8.46
N ILE A 116 -14.63 -8.79 9.51
CA ILE A 116 -13.72 -7.66 9.69
C ILE A 116 -12.30 -8.16 9.47
N VAL A 117 -11.63 -7.55 8.50
CA VAL A 117 -10.23 -7.79 8.22
C VAL A 117 -9.46 -6.53 8.59
N ARG A 118 -8.74 -6.59 9.71
CA ARG A 118 -7.83 -5.55 10.14
C ARG A 118 -6.44 -5.84 9.62
N ARG A 119 -5.81 -4.82 9.07
CA ARG A 119 -4.47 -4.89 8.50
C ARG A 119 -3.62 -3.77 9.08
N LYS A 120 -2.65 -4.14 9.93
CA LYS A 120 -1.65 -3.20 10.44
C LYS A 120 -0.47 -3.21 9.46
N ASN A 121 -0.34 -2.15 8.66
CA ASN A 121 0.79 -2.02 7.74
C ASN A 121 1.90 -1.25 8.46
N ALA A 122 2.96 -1.95 8.90
CA ALA A 122 4.13 -1.31 9.50
C ALA A 122 4.98 -0.49 8.50
N SER A 123 4.63 -0.47 7.21
CA SER A 123 5.42 0.18 6.15
C SER A 123 4.66 1.30 5.45
N PHE A 124 5.31 2.47 5.33
CA PHE A 124 4.88 3.63 4.53
C PHE A 124 4.70 3.32 3.03
N MET A 125 5.31 2.25 2.52
CA MET A 125 5.16 1.85 1.12
C MET A 125 3.92 0.99 0.90
N ARG A 126 2.81 1.62 0.52
CA ARG A 126 1.77 0.93 -0.26
C ARG A 126 0.94 1.91 -1.09
N LEU A 127 1.38 2.16 -2.32
CA LEU A 127 0.57 2.80 -3.37
C LEU A 127 0.05 1.82 -4.44
N ILE A 128 0.42 0.52 -4.42
CA ILE A 128 0.17 -0.36 -5.59
C ILE A 128 -0.60 -1.67 -5.28
N ASN A 129 -0.56 -2.21 -4.06
CA ASN A 129 -1.08 -3.57 -3.80
C ASN A 129 -2.40 -3.62 -2.99
N VAL A 130 -3.43 -2.91 -3.44
CA VAL A 130 -4.81 -3.11 -2.93
C VAL A 130 -5.59 -4.09 -3.81
N TYR A 131 -5.15 -4.33 -5.05
CA TYR A 131 -5.85 -5.24 -5.98
C TYR A 131 -5.67 -6.74 -5.68
N ILE A 132 -4.55 -7.17 -5.09
CA ILE A 132 -4.26 -8.61 -4.90
C ILE A 132 -5.06 -9.23 -3.75
N ALA A 133 -5.53 -8.42 -2.79
CA ALA A 133 -6.40 -8.97 -1.75
C ALA A 133 -7.76 -9.40 -2.32
N TYR A 134 -8.24 -8.78 -3.41
CA TYR A 134 -9.55 -9.11 -3.98
C TYR A 134 -9.58 -10.45 -4.74
N THR A 135 -8.46 -10.89 -5.31
CA THR A 135 -8.40 -12.15 -6.07
C THR A 135 -8.42 -13.38 -5.16
N ASP A 136 -7.77 -13.32 -3.98
CA ASP A 136 -7.86 -14.41 -2.99
C ASP A 136 -9.24 -14.47 -2.31
N PHE A 137 -10.08 -13.45 -2.46
CA PHE A 137 -11.46 -13.42 -1.95
C PHE A 137 -12.51 -14.00 -2.92
N GLN A 138 -12.15 -14.26 -4.19
CA GLN A 138 -13.06 -14.89 -5.15
C GLN A 138 -12.79 -16.39 -5.38
N GLU A 139 -11.66 -16.92 -4.92
CA GLU A 139 -11.26 -18.33 -5.10
C GLU A 139 -11.48 -19.22 -3.85
N ALA A 140 -12.20 -18.73 -2.83
CA ALA A 140 -12.50 -19.49 -1.61
C ALA A 140 -14.00 -19.76 -1.42
#